data_AF-A0A8R1ECD9-F1
#
_entry.id   AF-A0A8R1ECD9-F1
#
_cell.length_a   1.000
_cell.length_b   1.000
_cell.length_c   1.000
_cell.angle_alpha   90.00
_cell.angle_beta   90.00
_cell.angle_gamma   90.00
#
_symmetry.space_group_name_H-M   'P 1'
#
loop_
_entity.id
_entity.type
_entity.pdbx_description
1 polymer ?
#
loop_
_entity_poly.entity_id
_entity_poly.type
_entity_poly.pdbx_seq_one_letter_code
_entity_poly.pdbx_strand_id
1 'polypeptide(L)'
;MSSRCTYLMQYFSDRYVLIKDDWLSTVIDFLYEKVPESRRFPDEKFSNLVFDQWAWADFSTTSFPAFANHGINEQATKQELQSPIVCQVSSLLISTNIRIMCG
;
A
#
# COMPACT_ATOMS: atom_id res chain seq x y z
N MET A 1 8.33 16.51 -9.75
CA MET A 1 8.35 15.71 -8.51
C MET A 1 9.57 16.09 -7.68
N SER A 2 9.44 16.20 -6.35
CA SER A 2 10.59 16.43 -5.47
C SER A 2 11.44 15.15 -5.33
N SER A 3 12.72 15.27 -4.96
CA SER A 3 13.59 14.12 -4.68
C SER A 3 13.02 13.20 -3.61
N ARG A 4 12.36 13.77 -2.61
CA ARG A 4 11.68 13.03 -1.53
C ARG A 4 10.47 12.24 -2.03
N CYS A 5 9.70 12.78 -2.98
CA CYS A 5 8.59 12.03 -3.60
C CYS A 5 9.13 10.80 -4.36
N THR A 6 10.21 10.96 -5.13
CA THR A 6 10.84 9.85 -5.85
C THR A 6 11.38 8.79 -4.87
N TYR A 7 12.02 9.20 -3.78
CA TYR A 7 12.46 8.29 -2.73
C TYR A 7 11.29 7.51 -2.10
N LEU A 8 10.19 8.19 -1.78
CA LEU A 8 9.02 7.55 -1.17
C LEU A 8 8.34 6.56 -2.13
N MET A 9 8.25 6.91 -3.41
CA MET A 9 7.75 5.98 -4.44
C MET A 9 8.58 4.69 -4.50
N GLN A 10 9.92 4.82 -4.48
CA GLN A 10 10.80 3.66 -4.41
C GLN A 10 10.62 2.88 -3.10
N TYR A 11 10.53 3.58 -1.96
CA TYR A 11 10.33 2.97 -0.64
C TYR A 11 9.07 2.10 -0.55
N PHE A 12 7.96 2.54 -1.16
CA PHE A 12 6.72 1.75 -1.27
C PHE A 12 6.85 0.63 -2.30
N SER A 13 7.50 0.88 -3.44
CA SER A 13 7.73 -0.12 -4.48
C SER A 13 8.55 -1.31 -3.96
N ASP A 14 9.60 -1.05 -3.17
CA ASP A 14 10.42 -2.07 -2.52
C ASP A 14 9.61 -2.95 -1.53
N ARG A 15 8.44 -2.46 -1.09
CA ARG A 15 7.48 -3.15 -0.23
C ARG A 15 6.29 -3.71 -0.99
N TYR A 16 6.37 -3.78 -2.33
CA TYR A 16 5.31 -4.28 -3.21
C TYR A 16 4.01 -3.46 -3.15
N VAL A 17 4.11 -2.17 -2.82
CA VAL A 17 2.98 -1.23 -2.79
C VAL A 17 3.13 -0.24 -3.93
N LEU A 18 2.15 -0.24 -4.85
CA LEU A 18 2.03 0.78 -5.89
C LEU A 18 1.10 1.88 -5.39
N ILE A 19 1.68 2.99 -4.94
CA ILE A 19 0.95 4.11 -4.37
C ILE A 19 0.59 5.14 -5.44
N LYS A 20 -0.53 5.84 -5.27
CA LYS A 20 -0.94 6.90 -6.20
C LYS A 20 -0.23 8.21 -5.88
N ASP A 21 0.24 8.89 -6.92
CA ASP A 21 1.02 10.13 -6.83
C ASP A 21 0.25 11.28 -6.13
N ASP A 22 -1.05 11.37 -6.38
CA ASP A 22 -1.96 12.37 -5.81
C ASP A 22 -2.14 12.17 -4.30
N TRP A 23 -2.35 10.92 -3.88
CA TRP A 23 -2.42 10.56 -2.47
C TRP A 23 -1.09 10.86 -1.76
N LEU A 24 0.05 10.46 -2.35
CA LEU A 24 1.36 10.68 -1.76
C LEU A 24 1.67 12.17 -1.61
N SER A 25 1.33 12.99 -2.60
CA SER A 25 1.53 14.44 -2.51
C SER A 25 0.67 15.05 -1.40
N THR A 26 -0.61 14.64 -1.33
CA THR A 26 -1.55 15.10 -0.30
C THR A 26 -1.09 14.74 1.11
N VAL A 27 -0.60 13.52 1.32
CA VAL A 27 -0.17 13.07 2.65
C VAL A 27 1.11 13.77 3.09
N ILE A 28 2.02 14.07 2.16
CA ILE A 28 3.23 14.85 2.45
C ILE A 28 2.85 16.26 2.92
N ASP A 29 1.95 16.93 2.20
CA ASP A 29 1.48 18.26 2.56
C ASP A 29 0.77 18.26 3.92
N PHE A 30 -0.09 17.26 4.16
CA PHE A 30 -0.74 17.05 5.46
C PHE A 30 0.29 16.88 6.60
N LEU A 31 1.31 16.04 6.42
CA LEU A 31 2.33 15.82 7.44
C LEU A 31 3.18 17.08 7.68
N TYR A 32 3.47 17.85 6.64
CA TYR A 32 4.17 19.12 6.76
C TYR A 32 3.35 20.22 7.44
N GLU A 33 2.02 20.14 7.38
CA GLU A 33 1.12 21.04 8.10
C GLU A 33 0.93 20.61 9.56
N LYS A 34 0.63 19.33 9.81
CA LYS A 34 0.30 18.81 11.15
C LYS A 34 1.51 18.50 12.01
N VAL A 35 2.64 18.18 11.39
CA VAL A 35 3.92 17.87 12.05
C VAL A 35 5.04 18.66 11.36
N PRO A 36 5.13 19.99 11.55
CA PRO A 36 6.04 20.84 10.77
C PRO A 36 7.52 20.43 10.85
N GLU A 37 7.95 19.86 11.98
CA GLU A 37 9.30 19.33 12.18
C GLU A 37 9.64 18.16 11.24
N SER A 38 8.62 17.48 10.70
CA SER A 38 8.78 16.36 9.77
C SER A 38 9.49 16.76 8.48
N ARG A 39 9.44 18.04 8.09
CA ARG A 39 10.21 18.59 6.96
C ARG A 39 11.70 18.32 7.08
N ARG A 40 12.22 18.30 8.31
CA ARG A 40 13.64 18.10 8.62
C ARG A 40 13.99 16.66 8.98
N PHE A 41 13.03 15.75 8.98
CA PHE A 41 13.31 14.35 9.29
C PHE A 41 14.22 13.75 8.20
N PRO A 42 15.15 12.85 8.59
CA PRO A 42 15.82 11.97 7.65
C PRO A 42 14.80 11.18 6.85
N ASP A 43 15.15 10.83 5.62
CA ASP A 43 14.21 10.20 4.68
C ASP A 43 13.64 8.88 5.23
N GLU A 44 14.43 8.06 5.93
CA GLU A 44 13.96 6.84 6.62
C GLU A 44 12.87 7.13 7.66
N LYS A 45 13.09 8.12 8.52
CA LYS A 45 12.12 8.49 9.55
C LYS A 45 10.85 9.07 8.93
N PHE A 46 10.99 9.88 7.89
CA PHE A 46 9.86 10.46 7.18
C PHE A 46 9.07 9.37 6.42
N SER A 47 9.75 8.42 5.79
CA SER A 47 9.08 7.31 5.09
C SER A 47 8.30 6.41 6.03
N ASN A 48 8.79 6.17 7.26
CA ASN A 48 8.02 5.45 8.27
C ASN A 48 6.73 6.19 8.64
N LEU A 49 6.79 7.52 8.80
CA LEU A 49 5.61 8.32 9.09
C LEU A 49 4.57 8.28 7.96
N VAL A 50 5.03 8.35 6.70
CA VAL A 50 4.16 8.21 5.52
C VAL A 50 3.57 6.80 5.42
N PHE A 51 4.38 5.78 5.72
CA PHE A 51 3.93 4.38 5.76
C PHE A 51 2.85 4.16 6.82
N ASP A 52 2.99 4.77 8.01
CA ASP A 52 1.97 4.71 9.04
C ASP A 52 0.65 5.32 8.56
N GLN A 53 0.68 6.47 7.87
CA GLN A 53 -0.54 7.04 7.27
C GLN A 53 -1.18 6.10 6.24
N TRP A 54 -0.36 5.44 5.43
CA TRP A 54 -0.84 4.48 4.44
C TRP A 54 -1.47 3.24 5.08
N ALA A 55 -0.86 2.70 6.14
CA ALA A 55 -1.31 1.47 6.81
C ALA A 55 -2.72 1.60 7.43
N TRP A 56 -3.11 2.82 7.82
CA TRP A 56 -4.42 3.12 8.39
C TRP A 56 -5.45 3.62 7.36
N ALA A 57 -5.05 3.85 6.12
CA ALA A 57 -5.93 4.35 5.08
C ALA A 57 -6.66 3.22 4.33
N ASP A 58 -7.74 3.59 3.64
CA ASP A 58 -8.42 2.69 2.70
C ASP A 58 -7.58 2.54 1.43
N PHE A 59 -7.15 1.31 1.13
CA PHE A 59 -6.25 1.02 0.00
C PHE A 59 -6.84 1.40 -1.35
N SER A 60 -8.18 1.39 -1.48
CA SER A 60 -8.85 1.82 -2.72
C SER A 60 -8.57 3.29 -3.05
N THR A 61 -8.31 4.10 -2.02
CA THR A 61 -8.00 5.53 -2.15
C THR A 61 -6.50 5.77 -2.33
N THR A 62 -5.64 4.95 -1.72
CA THR A 62 -4.20 5.21 -1.65
C THR A 62 -3.36 4.54 -2.72
N SER A 63 -3.80 3.37 -3.21
CA SER A 63 -2.94 2.45 -3.97
C SER A 63 -3.64 1.93 -5.23
N PHE A 64 -2.84 1.50 -6.20
CA PHE A 64 -3.36 0.85 -7.40
C PHE A 64 -3.77 -0.60 -7.12
N PRO A 65 -4.83 -1.12 -7.79
CA PRO A 65 -5.26 -2.50 -7.60
C PRO A 65 -4.17 -3.50 -7.96
N ALA A 66 -3.71 -4.30 -6.99
CA ALA A 66 -2.66 -5.27 -7.21
C ALA A 66 -3.15 -6.52 -7.97
N PHE A 67 -4.32 -7.06 -7.64
CA PHE A 67 -4.85 -8.29 -8.25
C PHE A 67 -5.19 -8.17 -9.74
N ALA A 68 -5.68 -7.00 -10.17
CA ALA A 68 -5.96 -6.75 -11.58
C ALA A 68 -4.69 -6.82 -12.44
N ASN A 69 -3.56 -6.38 -11.89
CA ASN A 69 -2.25 -6.45 -12.55
C ASN A 69 -1.73 -7.88 -12.68
N HIS A 70 -2.24 -8.82 -11.88
CA HIS A 70 -1.92 -10.24 -11.98
C HIS A 70 -2.91 -11.02 -12.85
N GLY A 71 -3.88 -10.36 -13.47
CA GLY A 71 -4.89 -11.02 -14.31
C GLY A 71 -5.94 -11.80 -13.52
N ILE A 72 -6.03 -11.57 -12.19
CA ILE A 72 -7.07 -12.15 -11.35
C ILE A 72 -8.34 -11.33 -11.54
N ASN A 73 -9.34 -11.97 -12.15
CA ASN A 73 -10.67 -11.41 -12.36
C ASN A 73 -11.75 -12.43 -11.96
N GLU A 74 -13.01 -12.04 -12.07
CA GLU A 74 -14.17 -12.86 -11.69
C GLU A 74 -14.29 -14.19 -12.45
N GLN A 75 -13.55 -14.35 -13.56
CA GLN A 75 -13.56 -15.54 -14.40
C GLN A 75 -12.37 -16.47 -14.12
N ALA A 76 -11.41 -16.05 -13.30
CA ALA A 76 -10.22 -16.82 -12.98
C ALA A 76 -10.58 -18.00 -12.04
N THR A 77 -10.33 -19.23 -12.50
CA THR A 77 -10.64 -20.46 -11.73
C THR A 77 -9.50 -20.86 -10.80
N LYS A 78 -8.25 -20.64 -11.22
CA LYS A 78 -7.03 -20.83 -10.43
C LYS A 78 -5.90 -20.01 -11.07
N GLN A 79 -5.18 -19.22 -10.28
CA GLN A 79 -3.99 -18.50 -10.75
C GLN A 79 -2.87 -18.59 -9.73
N GLU A 80 -1.65 -18.69 -10.23
CA GLU A 80 -0.43 -18.63 -9.42
C GLU A 80 0.06 -17.19 -9.34
N LEU A 81 0.20 -16.69 -8.11
CA LEU A 81 0.73 -15.37 -7.85
C LEU A 81 2.21 -15.32 -8.20
N GLN A 82 2.58 -14.40 -9.09
CA GLN A 82 3.95 -14.28 -9.61
C GLN A 82 4.85 -13.38 -8.75
N SER A 83 4.27 -12.65 -7.78
CA SER A 83 5.00 -11.78 -6.86
C SER A 83 4.23 -11.60 -5.55
N PRO A 84 4.88 -11.10 -4.48
CA PRO A 84 4.18 -10.70 -3.27
C PRO A 84 3.11 -9.65 -3.57
N ILE A 85 1.98 -9.77 -2.88
CA ILE A 85 0.85 -8.83 -2.97
C ILE A 85 0.53 -8.35 -1.56
N VAL A 86 0.35 -7.05 -1.42
CA VAL A 86 -0.12 -6.45 -0.16
C VAL A 86 -1.61 -6.17 -0.27
N CYS A 87 -2.37 -6.66 0.72
CA CYS A 87 -3.83 -6.58 0.72
C CYS A 87 -4.35 -5.96 2.02
N GLN A 88 -5.46 -5.23 1.91
CA GLN A 88 -6.24 -4.81 3.06
C GLN A 88 -7.34 -5.84 3.32
N VAL A 89 -7.36 -6.39 4.54
CA VAL A 89 -8.42 -7.31 4.97
C VAL A 89 -9.63 -6.49 5.40
N SER A 90 -10.69 -6.48 4.59
CA SER A 90 -11.91 -5.72 4.89
C SER A 90 -12.75 -6.35 6.00
N SER A 91 -12.77 -7.68 6.09
CA SER A 91 -13.45 -8.42 7.15
C SER A 91 -12.87 -9.82 7.31
N LEU A 92 -12.99 -10.37 8.51
CA LEU A 92 -12.67 -11.75 8.82
C LEU A 92 -13.94 -12.43 9.32
N LEU A 93 -14.42 -13.43 8.59
CA LEU A 93 -15.56 -14.26 8.98
C LEU A 93 -15.05 -15.64 9.40
N ILE A 94 -15.35 -16.04 10.64
CA ILE A 94 -15.00 -17.37 11.14
C ILE A 94 -16.13 -18.33 10.76
N SER A 95 -15.87 -19.23 9.82
CA SER A 95 -16.78 -20.33 9.47
C SER A 95 -16.25 -21.64 10.06
N THR A 96 -17.10 -22.38 10.77
CA THR A 96 -16.78 -23.66 11.42
C THR A 96 -16.54 -24.82 10.45
N ASN A 97 -16.67 -24.60 9.13
CA ASN A 97 -16.53 -25.63 8.09
C ASN A 97 -15.63 -25.20 6.91
N ILE A 98 -14.46 -24.61 7.16
CA ILE A 98 -13.47 -24.40 6.08
C ILE A 98 -12.50 -25.58 6.04
N ARG A 99 -12.67 -26.49 5.07
CA ARG A 99 -11.61 -27.43 4.66
C ARG A 99 -10.69 -26.73 3.67
N ILE A 100 -9.56 -26.21 4.15
CA ILE A 100 -8.45 -25.82 3.26
C ILE A 100 -7.75 -27.12 2.86
N MET A 101 -8.00 -27.61 1.65
CA MET A 101 -7.21 -28.69 1.06
C MET A 101 -6.00 -28.07 0.37
N CYS A 102 -4.85 -28.14 1.02
CA CYS A 102 -3.56 -27.96 0.35
C CYS A 102 -3.30 -29.24 -0.45
N GLY A 103 -3.31 -29.13 -1.77
CA GLY A 103 -2.85 -30.18 -2.69
C GLY A 103 -1.34 -30.12 -2.90
#